data_AF-A0A3B8LWZ5-F1
#
_entry.id   AF-A0A3B8LWZ5-F1
#
_cell.length_a   1.000
_cell.length_b   1.000
_cell.length_c   1.000
_cell.angle_alpha   90.00
_cell.angle_beta   90.00
_cell.angle_gamma   90.00
#
_symmetry.space_group_name_H-M   'P 1'
#
loop_
_entity.id
_entity.type
_entity.pdbx_description
1 polymer ?
#
loop_
_entity_poly.entity_id
_entity_poly.type
_entity_poly.pdbx_seq_one_letter_code
_entity_poly.pdbx_strand_id
1 'polypeptide(L)'
;MNKDIPTLLSQLTLEEKASLCSGRDFWHLKGIERLNIPSIMVTDGPHGLRKQRTDSEMSNLEDSVPATCFPTASALAATWNRQLIEDIGVALGEECRQEQVGVLLGPGANIKRSPLCGRNFEYFSEDPYLSGEIAASFINGVQSQGIGTSLKHYAVNNQEHRRLTTDAIVDTRALHEIYLAGFERAVRQAQPWTVMCAYNKVNGTYCAEHTELMLDILKNTWGHEGLIVTDWGAMNERVDGLRALV
;
A
#
# COMPACT_ATOMS: atom_id res chain seq x y z
N MET A 1 8.18 18.43 15.42
CA MET A 1 9.52 18.81 14.94
C MET A 1 9.36 19.38 13.54
N ASN A 2 9.47 20.69 13.36
CA ASN A 2 9.48 21.32 12.02
C ASN A 2 10.92 21.40 11.53
N LYS A 3 11.46 20.28 11.04
CA LYS A 3 12.61 20.35 10.13
C LYS A 3 12.06 20.19 8.71
N ASP A 4 12.31 21.19 7.88
CA ASP A 4 11.92 21.17 6.48
C ASP A 4 12.65 20.05 5.71
N ILE A 5 11.94 19.34 4.82
CA ILE A 5 12.42 18.13 4.12
C ILE A 5 13.71 18.41 3.32
N PRO A 6 13.81 19.46 2.50
CA PRO A 6 15.05 19.90 1.84
C PRO A 6 16.24 20.04 2.79
N THR A 7 16.02 20.58 3.98
CA THR A 7 17.08 20.75 4.99
C THR A 7 17.58 19.39 5.47
N LEU A 8 16.68 18.46 5.81
CA LEU A 8 17.06 17.09 6.17
C LEU A 8 17.81 16.38 5.04
N LEU A 9 17.33 16.51 3.80
CA LEU A 9 17.95 15.90 2.62
C LEU A 9 19.38 16.41 2.36
N SER A 10 19.66 17.68 2.64
CA SER A 10 21.02 18.24 2.54
C SER A 10 21.97 17.75 3.63
N GLN A 11 21.44 17.31 4.77
CA GLN A 11 22.23 16.87 5.93
C GLN A 11 22.55 15.38 5.90
N LEU A 12 21.80 14.58 5.13
CA LEU A 12 22.02 13.15 4.96
C LEU A 12 23.27 12.86 4.12
N THR A 13 24.11 11.93 4.56
CA THR A 13 25.16 11.34 3.71
C THR A 13 24.54 10.49 2.59
N LEU A 14 25.34 10.11 1.61
CA LEU A 14 24.88 9.22 0.54
C LEU A 14 24.45 7.86 1.09
N GLU A 15 25.18 7.32 2.05
CA GLU A 15 24.88 6.06 2.71
C GLU A 15 23.60 6.15 3.53
N GLU A 16 23.38 7.27 4.24
CA GLU A 16 22.13 7.51 4.97
C GLU A 16 20.94 7.57 3.98
N LYS A 17 21.07 8.28 2.85
CA LYS A 17 20.04 8.32 1.78
C LYS A 17 19.74 6.94 1.22
N ALA A 18 20.77 6.19 0.82
CA ALA A 18 20.62 4.85 0.27
C ALA A 18 19.99 3.89 1.30
N SER A 19 20.30 4.06 2.59
CA SER A 19 19.74 3.24 3.65
C SER A 19 18.22 3.41 3.79
N LEU A 20 17.70 4.63 3.60
CA LEU A 20 16.27 4.96 3.69
C LEU A 20 15.44 4.34 2.56
N CYS A 21 16.07 3.92 1.45
CA CYS A 21 15.42 3.21 0.34
C CYS A 21 15.20 1.71 0.60
N SER A 22 15.23 1.27 1.87
CA SER A 22 14.98 -0.11 2.29
C SER A 22 14.46 -0.14 3.71
N GLY A 23 13.64 -1.15 4.04
CA GLY A 23 13.25 -1.42 5.42
C GLY A 23 14.46 -1.69 6.32
N ARG A 24 14.33 -1.37 7.60
CA ARG A 24 15.27 -1.81 8.65
C ARG A 24 15.09 -3.31 8.91
N ASP A 25 13.84 -3.71 9.03
CA ASP A 25 13.35 -5.06 9.26
C ASP A 25 12.02 -5.25 8.50
N PHE A 26 11.28 -6.32 8.80
CA PHE A 26 10.02 -6.63 8.11
C PHE A 26 8.93 -5.56 8.27
N TRP A 27 8.94 -4.84 9.40
CA TRP A 27 7.83 -3.98 9.82
C TRP A 27 8.28 -2.54 10.12
N HIS A 28 9.57 -2.23 10.01
CA HIS A 28 10.07 -0.89 10.31
C HIS A 28 10.86 -0.30 9.15
N LEU A 29 10.54 0.95 8.80
CA LEU A 29 11.37 1.79 7.96
C LEU A 29 12.60 2.27 8.75
N LYS A 30 13.71 2.53 8.07
CA LYS A 30 14.92 3.05 8.73
C LYS A 30 14.70 4.46 9.29
N GLY A 31 15.27 4.70 10.46
CA GLY A 31 15.44 6.04 11.04
C GLY A 31 16.91 6.48 10.99
N ILE A 32 17.16 7.77 11.23
CA ILE A 32 18.49 8.38 11.31
C ILE A 32 18.58 9.17 12.61
N GLU A 33 19.16 8.55 13.64
CA GLU A 33 19.19 9.07 15.01
C GLU A 33 19.89 10.44 15.11
N ARG A 34 21.06 10.61 14.46
CA ARG A 34 21.82 11.87 14.41
C ARG A 34 20.97 13.06 13.95
N LEU A 35 19.99 12.82 13.08
CA LEU A 35 19.11 13.86 12.52
C LEU A 35 17.75 13.94 13.21
N ASN A 36 17.49 13.09 14.21
CA ASN A 36 16.20 12.88 14.86
C ASN A 36 15.10 12.43 13.88
N ILE A 37 15.44 11.58 12.90
CA ILE A 37 14.47 10.94 12.02
C ILE A 37 14.08 9.60 12.66
N PRO A 38 12.83 9.44 13.14
CA PRO A 38 12.42 8.20 13.80
C PRO A 38 12.30 7.05 12.80
N SER A 39 12.42 5.82 13.31
CA SER A 39 11.97 4.63 12.59
C SER A 39 10.44 4.59 12.60
N ILE A 40 9.84 4.20 11.48
CA ILE A 40 8.38 4.18 11.31
C ILE A 40 7.94 2.72 11.22
N MET A 41 7.04 2.31 12.10
CA MET A 41 6.41 1.00 12.00
C MET A 41 5.31 1.01 10.92
N VAL A 42 5.33 0.00 10.07
CA VAL A 42 4.30 -0.33 9.08
C VAL A 42 3.80 -1.73 9.38
N THR A 43 2.50 -1.99 9.26
CA THR A 43 1.99 -3.35 9.49
C THR A 43 0.65 -3.61 8.81
N ASP A 44 0.30 -4.88 8.66
CA ASP A 44 -0.95 -5.32 8.05
C ASP A 44 -2.17 -4.90 8.90
N GLY A 45 -3.37 -4.80 8.34
CA GLY A 45 -3.70 -4.94 6.92
C GLY A 45 -5.14 -4.48 6.62
N PRO A 46 -5.77 -4.94 5.52
CA PRO A 46 -6.94 -4.29 4.95
C PRO A 46 -8.25 -4.39 5.76
N HIS A 47 -8.33 -5.23 6.80
CA HIS A 47 -9.55 -5.42 7.61
C HIS A 47 -9.25 -5.64 9.11
N GLY A 48 -8.20 -5.01 9.61
CA GLY A 48 -7.78 -5.11 11.01
C GLY A 48 -6.29 -4.86 11.17
N LEU A 49 -5.91 -4.25 12.29
CA LEU A 49 -4.51 -4.13 12.67
C LEU A 49 -3.95 -5.50 13.06
N ARG A 50 -2.80 -5.85 12.50
CA ARG A 50 -2.05 -7.07 12.85
C ARG A 50 -0.63 -6.70 13.20
N LYS A 51 -0.39 -6.36 14.46
CA LYS A 51 0.93 -6.07 15.02
C LYS A 51 1.42 -7.25 15.86
N GLN A 52 2.65 -7.69 15.62
CA GLN A 52 3.31 -8.70 16.45
C GLN A 52 3.70 -8.10 17.81
N ARG A 53 3.50 -8.84 18.92
CA ARG A 53 3.88 -8.38 20.27
C ARG A 53 5.39 -8.40 20.50
N THR A 54 6.06 -9.37 19.88
CA THR A 54 7.51 -9.52 19.92
C THR A 54 8.10 -9.13 18.57
N ASP A 55 9.34 -8.64 18.53
CA ASP A 55 10.10 -8.35 17.31
C ASP A 55 10.43 -9.61 16.47
N SER A 56 9.72 -10.73 16.72
CA SER A 56 10.00 -12.03 16.13
C SER A 56 9.27 -12.24 14.80
N GLU A 57 9.81 -13.20 14.04
CA GLU A 57 9.64 -13.41 12.61
C GLU A 57 8.20 -13.40 12.07
N MET A 58 8.08 -13.16 10.76
CA MET A 58 6.85 -13.15 9.96
C MET A 58 5.83 -14.27 10.25
N SER A 59 6.28 -15.39 10.83
CA SER A 59 5.55 -16.65 10.96
C SER A 59 4.80 -16.86 12.29
N ASN A 60 4.98 -16.03 13.33
CA ASN A 60 4.26 -16.26 14.58
C ASN A 60 2.85 -15.63 14.54
N LEU A 61 1.91 -16.29 13.88
CA LEU A 61 0.52 -15.82 13.76
C LEU A 61 -0.23 -15.77 15.11
N GLU A 62 0.29 -16.44 16.14
CA GLU A 62 -0.39 -16.61 17.43
C GLU A 62 -0.08 -15.49 18.44
N ASP A 63 0.92 -14.64 18.19
CA ASP A 63 1.39 -13.61 19.14
C ASP A 63 1.14 -12.17 18.65
N SER A 64 -0.06 -11.91 18.11
CA SER A 64 -0.47 -10.56 17.75
C SER A 64 -1.05 -9.78 18.95
N VAL A 65 -0.87 -8.46 18.94
CA VAL A 65 -1.62 -7.56 19.82
C VAL A 65 -3.12 -7.73 19.52
N PRO A 66 -4.00 -7.83 20.53
CA PRO A 66 -5.44 -7.88 20.30
C PRO A 66 -5.92 -6.62 19.57
N ALA A 67 -6.67 -6.81 18.48
CA ALA A 67 -7.20 -5.75 17.65
C ALA A 67 -8.56 -6.15 17.09
N THR A 68 -9.33 -5.19 16.60
CA THR A 68 -10.63 -5.48 15.99
C THR A 68 -10.45 -6.13 14.61
N CYS A 69 -10.99 -7.33 14.45
CA CYS A 69 -11.08 -7.99 13.15
C CYS A 69 -12.38 -7.56 12.46
N PHE A 70 -12.28 -6.62 11.53
CA PHE A 70 -13.42 -6.12 10.76
C PHE A 70 -13.84 -7.13 9.67
N PRO A 71 -15.07 -7.01 9.13
CA PRO A 71 -15.45 -7.77 7.95
C PRO A 71 -14.47 -7.57 6.79
N THR A 72 -14.27 -8.60 5.99
CA THR A 72 -13.36 -8.53 4.84
C THR A 72 -13.84 -7.50 3.82
N ALA A 73 -12.93 -6.96 3.02
CA ALA A 73 -13.22 -5.93 2.02
C ALA A 73 -14.37 -6.30 1.07
N SER A 74 -14.50 -7.60 0.73
CA SER A 74 -15.61 -8.10 -0.07
C SER A 74 -16.98 -7.89 0.58
N ALA A 75 -17.09 -8.09 1.89
CA ALA A 75 -18.30 -7.86 2.66
C ALA A 75 -18.54 -6.36 2.88
N LEU A 76 -17.47 -5.61 3.15
CA LEU A 76 -17.53 -4.16 3.32
C LEU A 76 -18.02 -3.45 2.05
N ALA A 77 -17.52 -3.83 0.87
CA ALA A 77 -17.98 -3.27 -0.41
C ALA A 77 -19.47 -3.56 -0.66
N ALA A 78 -19.98 -4.71 -0.20
CA ALA A 78 -21.39 -5.07 -0.33
C ALA A 78 -22.34 -4.19 0.50
N THR A 79 -21.81 -3.35 1.40
CA THR A 79 -22.61 -2.34 2.10
C THR A 79 -22.99 -1.15 1.22
N TRP A 80 -22.20 -0.87 0.16
CA TRP A 80 -22.30 0.33 -0.66
C TRP A 80 -22.35 1.64 0.15
N ASN A 81 -21.79 1.63 1.36
CA ASN A 81 -21.92 2.72 2.32
C ASN A 81 -20.56 3.36 2.61
N ARG A 82 -20.25 4.42 1.86
CA ARG A 82 -19.00 5.21 2.00
C ARG A 82 -18.77 5.71 3.43
N GLN A 83 -19.82 6.22 4.09
CA GLN A 83 -19.70 6.75 5.46
C GLN A 83 -19.31 5.65 6.44
N LEU A 84 -19.94 4.48 6.35
CA LEU A 84 -19.60 3.34 7.20
C LEU A 84 -18.13 2.91 7.02
N ILE A 85 -17.62 2.95 5.78
CA ILE A 85 -16.24 2.60 5.49
C ILE A 85 -15.26 3.63 6.07
N GLU A 86 -15.62 4.91 6.01
CA GLU A 86 -14.84 5.97 6.65
C GLU A 86 -14.83 5.81 8.19
N ASP A 87 -15.97 5.51 8.81
CA ASP A 87 -16.07 5.25 10.25
C ASP A 87 -15.22 4.04 10.67
N ILE A 88 -15.19 2.98 9.86
CA ILE A 88 -14.29 1.84 10.06
C ILE A 88 -12.82 2.26 9.91
N GLY A 89 -12.51 3.10 8.93
CA GLY A 89 -11.17 3.67 8.76
C GLY A 89 -10.71 4.47 9.98
N VAL A 90 -11.61 5.27 10.57
CA VAL A 90 -11.34 6.00 11.82
C VAL A 90 -10.98 5.02 12.94
N ALA A 91 -11.80 3.99 13.17
CA ALA A 91 -11.53 3.00 14.22
C ALA A 91 -10.18 2.28 14.02
N LEU A 92 -9.85 1.90 12.78
CA LEU A 92 -8.53 1.32 12.44
C LEU A 92 -7.38 2.30 12.72
N GLY A 93 -7.56 3.58 12.39
CA GLY A 93 -6.57 4.63 12.64
C GLY A 93 -6.33 4.85 14.14
N GLU A 94 -7.39 4.77 14.96
CA GLU A 94 -7.27 4.84 16.43
C GLU A 94 -6.48 3.67 17.01
N GLU A 95 -6.75 2.44 16.56
CA GLU A 95 -5.98 1.26 16.97
C GLU A 95 -4.50 1.38 16.55
N CYS A 96 -4.23 1.82 15.33
CA CYS A 96 -2.86 2.06 14.85
C CYS A 96 -2.13 3.09 15.70
N ARG A 97 -2.80 4.19 16.08
CA ARG A 97 -2.23 5.23 16.93
C ARG A 97 -1.91 4.72 18.33
N GLN A 98 -2.83 3.96 18.93
CA GLN A 98 -2.59 3.31 20.23
C GLN A 98 -1.36 2.40 20.17
N GLU A 99 -1.22 1.67 19.07
CA GLU A 99 -0.15 0.70 18.86
C GLU A 99 1.10 1.27 18.20
N GLN A 100 1.21 2.60 18.08
CA GLN A 100 2.39 3.30 17.55
C GLN A 100 2.77 2.87 16.13
N VAL A 101 1.77 2.52 15.31
CA VAL A 101 1.92 2.22 13.89
C VAL A 101 1.78 3.50 13.08
N GLY A 102 2.73 3.77 12.17
CA GLY A 102 2.71 4.96 11.32
C GLY A 102 2.00 4.76 9.99
N VAL A 103 1.97 3.53 9.44
CA VAL A 103 1.28 3.19 8.19
C VAL A 103 0.58 1.84 8.31
N LEU A 104 -0.72 1.81 8.04
CA LEU A 104 -1.51 0.60 7.87
C LEU A 104 -1.42 0.12 6.42
N LEU A 105 -1.06 -1.14 6.20
CA LEU A 105 -0.88 -1.72 4.88
C LEU A 105 -2.21 -2.15 4.26
N GLY A 106 -3.04 -1.17 3.92
CA GLY A 106 -4.30 -1.33 3.22
C GLY A 106 -4.83 0.03 2.74
N PRO A 107 -5.91 0.04 1.95
CA PRO A 107 -6.74 -1.11 1.61
C PRO A 107 -6.25 -1.89 0.36
N GLY A 108 -6.73 -3.13 0.22
CA GLY A 108 -6.57 -3.94 -0.99
C GLY A 108 -7.65 -3.60 -2.03
N ALA A 109 -7.25 -3.19 -3.23
CA ALA A 109 -8.16 -2.69 -4.28
C ALA A 109 -7.95 -3.37 -5.65
N ASN A 110 -7.32 -4.55 -5.70
CA ASN A 110 -7.23 -5.31 -6.95
C ASN A 110 -8.62 -5.75 -7.43
N ILE A 111 -8.86 -5.67 -8.74
CA ILE A 111 -10.11 -6.12 -9.35
C ILE A 111 -10.31 -7.63 -9.19
N LYS A 112 -11.53 -8.04 -8.84
CA LYS A 112 -11.94 -9.46 -8.82
C LYS A 112 -12.18 -9.99 -10.24
N ARG A 113 -11.12 -10.07 -11.05
CA ARG A 113 -11.18 -10.52 -12.46
C ARG A 113 -11.82 -11.91 -12.60
N SER A 114 -11.49 -12.79 -11.66
CA SER A 114 -12.01 -14.16 -11.59
C SER A 114 -12.42 -14.44 -10.16
N PRO A 115 -13.52 -15.17 -9.91
CA PRO A 115 -13.94 -15.54 -8.57
C PRO A 115 -12.92 -16.44 -7.85
N LEU A 116 -11.98 -17.06 -8.58
CA LEU A 116 -11.02 -18.02 -8.06
C LEU A 116 -9.74 -17.40 -7.48
N CYS A 117 -9.56 -16.08 -7.55
CA CYS A 117 -8.39 -15.46 -6.94
C CYS A 117 -8.44 -15.64 -5.40
N GLY A 118 -7.38 -16.22 -4.84
CA GLY A 118 -7.29 -16.56 -3.41
C GLY A 118 -7.36 -15.35 -2.47
N ARG A 119 -7.19 -14.13 -2.98
CA ARG A 119 -7.24 -12.88 -2.20
C ARG A 119 -8.51 -12.07 -2.46
N ASN A 120 -9.50 -12.60 -3.19
CA ASN A 120 -10.75 -11.88 -3.45
C ASN A 120 -11.48 -11.44 -2.18
N PHE A 121 -11.32 -12.15 -1.06
CA PHE A 121 -11.95 -11.76 0.21
C PHE A 121 -11.47 -10.38 0.69
N GLU A 122 -10.19 -10.06 0.50
CA GLU A 122 -9.57 -8.80 0.93
C GLU A 122 -9.57 -7.70 -0.16
N TYR A 123 -10.25 -7.94 -1.29
CA TYR A 123 -10.51 -6.93 -2.32
C TYR A 123 -11.98 -6.52 -2.35
N PHE A 124 -12.25 -5.28 -2.76
CA PHE A 124 -13.60 -4.70 -2.73
C PHE A 124 -14.54 -5.30 -3.78
N SER A 125 -14.27 -5.09 -5.07
CA SER A 125 -15.23 -5.43 -6.13
C SER A 125 -14.56 -5.89 -7.43
N GLU A 126 -15.37 -6.45 -8.33
CA GLU A 126 -15.03 -6.57 -9.75
C GLU A 126 -15.23 -5.24 -10.51
N ASP A 127 -15.99 -4.31 -9.93
CA ASP A 127 -16.26 -2.98 -10.49
C ASP A 127 -15.24 -1.93 -10.00
N PRO A 128 -14.57 -1.20 -10.92
CA PRO A 128 -13.56 -0.21 -10.55
C PRO A 128 -14.14 1.03 -9.87
N TYR A 129 -15.38 1.42 -10.17
CA TYR A 129 -16.01 2.58 -9.52
C TYR A 129 -16.24 2.29 -8.04
N LEU A 130 -16.90 1.17 -7.72
CA LEU A 130 -17.14 0.74 -6.35
C LEU A 130 -15.81 0.53 -5.61
N SER A 131 -14.84 -0.15 -6.23
CA SER A 131 -13.54 -0.38 -5.60
C SER A 131 -12.81 0.93 -5.27
N GLY A 132 -12.82 1.90 -6.18
CA GLY A 132 -12.17 3.19 -5.98
C GLY A 132 -12.85 4.07 -4.94
N GLU A 133 -14.19 4.14 -4.95
CA GLU A 133 -14.96 4.92 -3.97
C GLU A 133 -14.82 4.37 -2.54
N ILE A 134 -14.90 3.04 -2.39
CA ILE A 134 -14.75 2.39 -1.10
C ILE A 134 -13.30 2.50 -0.60
N ALA A 135 -12.31 2.35 -1.49
CA ALA A 135 -10.90 2.57 -1.13
C ALA A 135 -10.65 4.01 -0.67
N ALA A 136 -11.20 5.02 -1.37
CA ALA A 136 -11.06 6.42 -0.99
C ALA A 136 -11.64 6.70 0.40
N SER A 137 -12.85 6.20 0.71
CA SER A 137 -13.46 6.33 2.04
C SER A 137 -12.62 5.69 3.14
N PHE A 138 -12.07 4.50 2.89
CA PHE A 138 -11.19 3.83 3.85
C PHE A 138 -9.93 4.66 4.11
N ILE A 139 -9.30 5.17 3.04
CA ILE A 139 -8.08 5.98 3.12
C ILE A 139 -8.34 7.27 3.92
N ASN A 140 -9.43 7.98 3.62
CA ASN A 140 -9.79 9.21 4.33
C ASN A 140 -10.03 8.94 5.82
N GLY A 141 -10.75 7.87 6.16
CA GLY A 141 -11.02 7.49 7.54
C GLY A 141 -9.73 7.23 8.33
N VAL A 142 -8.83 6.37 7.82
CA VAL A 142 -7.56 6.07 8.49
C VAL A 142 -6.67 7.31 8.58
N GLN A 143 -6.52 8.06 7.48
CA GLN A 143 -5.62 9.23 7.45
C GLN A 143 -6.14 10.41 8.28
N SER A 144 -7.44 10.49 8.56
CA SER A 144 -8.01 11.47 9.50
C SER A 144 -7.43 11.32 10.92
N GLN A 145 -6.92 10.14 11.27
CA GLN A 145 -6.32 9.85 12.57
C GLN A 145 -4.80 10.10 12.62
N GLY A 146 -4.23 10.66 11.55
CA GLY A 146 -2.79 10.90 11.42
C GLY A 146 -1.98 9.64 11.13
N ILE A 147 -2.63 8.60 10.61
CA ILE A 147 -2.01 7.31 10.24
C ILE A 147 -1.99 7.16 8.73
N GLY A 148 -0.86 6.79 8.15
CA GLY A 148 -0.75 6.56 6.71
C GLY A 148 -1.46 5.29 6.25
N THR A 149 -1.81 5.25 4.97
CA THR A 149 -2.34 4.03 4.32
C THR A 149 -1.40 3.54 3.22
N SER A 150 -1.62 2.29 2.78
CA SER A 150 -0.91 1.67 1.67
C SER A 150 -1.89 1.03 0.70
N LEU A 151 -2.29 1.81 -0.31
CA LEU A 151 -3.19 1.33 -1.36
C LEU A 151 -2.48 0.23 -2.16
N LYS A 152 -3.06 -0.97 -2.22
CA LYS A 152 -2.37 -2.16 -2.74
C LYS A 152 -3.27 -3.11 -3.53
N HIS A 153 -2.75 -3.96 -4.41
CA HIS A 153 -1.37 -4.04 -4.92
C HIS A 153 -1.35 -3.46 -6.33
N TYR A 154 -0.55 -2.43 -6.54
CA TYR A 154 -0.51 -1.66 -7.76
C TYR A 154 0.49 -2.29 -8.76
N ALA A 155 0.07 -2.95 -9.84
CA ALA A 155 -1.29 -3.21 -10.29
C ALA A 155 -1.45 -4.62 -10.86
N VAL A 156 -2.68 -4.97 -11.24
CA VAL A 156 -3.01 -6.22 -11.96
C VAL A 156 -2.64 -7.52 -11.22
N ASN A 157 -2.52 -7.47 -9.89
CA ASN A 157 -2.32 -8.66 -9.05
C ASN A 157 -3.64 -9.39 -8.79
N ASN A 158 -4.17 -10.07 -9.81
CA ASN A 158 -5.52 -10.66 -9.79
C ASN A 158 -5.53 -12.19 -9.70
N GLN A 159 -4.39 -12.81 -9.36
CA GLN A 159 -4.28 -14.25 -9.07
C GLN A 159 -3.10 -14.56 -8.15
N GLU A 160 -3.26 -15.53 -7.25
CA GLU A 160 -2.16 -15.96 -6.38
C GLU A 160 -1.22 -16.97 -7.05
N HIS A 161 -1.74 -17.74 -8.01
CA HIS A 161 -0.93 -18.74 -8.71
C HIS A 161 0.25 -18.06 -9.39
N ARG A 162 1.46 -18.38 -8.90
CA ARG A 162 2.73 -17.84 -9.40
C ARG A 162 2.82 -16.31 -9.40
N ARG A 163 2.18 -15.62 -8.45
CA ARG A 163 2.17 -14.14 -8.38
C ARG A 163 3.55 -13.47 -8.47
N LEU A 164 4.61 -14.13 -8.00
CA LEU A 164 6.00 -13.65 -8.07
C LEU A 164 6.65 -13.73 -9.47
N THR A 165 6.05 -14.45 -10.41
CA THR A 165 6.67 -14.73 -11.73
C THR A 165 5.71 -14.62 -12.90
N THR A 166 4.41 -14.47 -12.64
CA THR A 166 3.41 -14.37 -13.70
C THR A 166 3.52 -13.05 -14.43
N ASP A 167 3.22 -13.08 -15.72
CA ASP A 167 3.10 -11.89 -16.56
C ASP A 167 1.65 -11.68 -16.97
N ALA A 168 1.06 -10.59 -16.47
CA ALA A 168 -0.30 -10.20 -16.79
C ALA A 168 -0.31 -9.44 -18.11
N ILE A 169 -0.74 -10.12 -19.17
CA ILE A 169 -0.90 -9.52 -20.49
C ILE A 169 -2.27 -8.83 -20.55
N VAL A 170 -2.26 -7.51 -20.69
CA VAL A 170 -3.45 -6.67 -20.65
C VAL A 170 -3.32 -5.54 -21.67
N ASP A 171 -4.37 -5.32 -22.47
CA ASP A 171 -4.40 -4.21 -23.40
C ASP A 171 -4.58 -2.87 -22.68
N THR A 172 -4.17 -1.78 -23.31
CA THR A 172 -4.22 -0.43 -22.73
C THR A 172 -5.63 -0.05 -22.26
N ARG A 173 -6.67 -0.43 -23.00
CA ARG A 173 -8.04 -0.05 -22.65
C ARG A 173 -8.47 -0.74 -21.36
N ALA A 174 -8.31 -2.06 -21.26
CA ALA A 174 -8.63 -2.80 -20.05
C ALA A 174 -7.76 -2.36 -18.87
N LEU A 175 -6.46 -2.09 -19.10
CA LEU A 175 -5.55 -1.58 -18.08
C LEU A 175 -6.13 -0.30 -17.44
N HIS A 176 -6.48 0.69 -18.25
CA HIS A 176 -6.97 1.98 -17.76
C HIS A 176 -8.43 1.92 -17.26
N GLU A 177 -9.34 1.30 -18.00
CA GLU A 177 -10.78 1.31 -17.65
C GLU A 177 -11.12 0.38 -16.48
N ILE A 178 -10.35 -0.69 -16.25
CA ILE A 178 -10.67 -1.70 -15.22
C ILE A 178 -9.63 -1.72 -14.10
N TYR A 179 -8.38 -2.04 -14.40
CA TYR A 179 -7.40 -2.36 -13.36
C TYR A 179 -6.83 -1.13 -12.67
N LEU A 180 -6.69 -0.03 -13.40
CA LEU A 180 -6.14 1.23 -12.89
C LEU A 180 -7.21 2.20 -12.43
N ALA A 181 -8.42 2.19 -13.00
CA ALA A 181 -9.48 3.15 -12.71
C ALA A 181 -9.84 3.26 -11.21
N GLY A 182 -9.86 2.14 -10.48
CA GLY A 182 -10.10 2.13 -9.03
C GLY A 182 -8.96 2.80 -8.25
N PHE A 183 -7.71 2.53 -8.63
CA PHE A 183 -6.54 3.14 -8.01
C PHE A 183 -6.46 4.64 -8.33
N GLU A 184 -6.69 5.04 -9.59
CA GLU A 184 -6.73 6.45 -9.99
C GLU A 184 -7.71 7.24 -9.13
N ARG A 185 -8.93 6.70 -8.98
CA ARG A 185 -9.98 7.33 -8.19
C ARG A 185 -9.56 7.48 -6.72
N ALA A 186 -9.04 6.43 -6.11
CA ALA A 186 -8.58 6.46 -4.72
C ALA A 186 -7.42 7.45 -4.51
N VAL A 187 -6.44 7.49 -5.42
CA VAL A 187 -5.31 8.42 -5.37
C VAL A 187 -5.79 9.86 -5.48
N ARG A 188 -6.58 10.19 -6.50
CA ARG A 188 -7.03 11.57 -6.75
C ARG A 188 -7.97 12.09 -5.65
N GLN A 189 -8.76 11.22 -5.03
CA GLN A 189 -9.73 11.62 -4.00
C GLN A 189 -9.16 11.65 -2.58
N ALA A 190 -8.19 10.79 -2.26
CA ALA A 190 -7.81 10.52 -0.87
C ALA A 190 -6.30 10.58 -0.60
N GLN A 191 -5.44 10.64 -1.63
CA GLN A 191 -3.98 10.76 -1.52
C GLN A 191 -3.38 9.82 -0.45
N PRO A 192 -3.38 8.49 -0.69
CA PRO A 192 -2.79 7.55 0.26
C PRO A 192 -1.31 7.87 0.44
N TRP A 193 -0.83 7.91 1.69
CA TRP A 193 0.57 8.24 1.99
C TRP A 193 1.55 7.27 1.33
N THR A 194 1.13 6.03 1.10
CA THR A 194 1.89 5.06 0.33
C THR A 194 1.04 4.30 -0.69
N VAL A 195 1.67 3.85 -1.77
CA VAL A 195 1.11 2.87 -2.72
C VAL A 195 2.07 1.70 -2.78
N MET A 196 1.55 0.47 -2.64
CA MET A 196 2.36 -0.73 -2.67
C MET A 196 2.33 -1.37 -4.06
N CYS A 197 3.48 -1.48 -4.71
CA CYS A 197 3.56 -2.12 -6.02
C CYS A 197 3.40 -3.64 -5.90
N ALA A 198 2.77 -4.24 -6.91
CA ALA A 198 2.49 -5.67 -6.97
C ALA A 198 3.73 -6.53 -7.25
N TYR A 199 3.57 -7.84 -7.05
CA TYR A 199 4.60 -8.83 -7.35
C TYR A 199 4.77 -9.16 -8.83
N ASN A 200 3.66 -9.20 -9.57
CA ASN A 200 3.64 -9.73 -10.93
C ASN A 200 4.28 -8.76 -11.93
N LYS A 201 4.53 -9.28 -13.13
CA LYS A 201 4.76 -8.45 -14.30
C LYS A 201 3.44 -7.98 -14.90
N VAL A 202 3.50 -6.83 -15.57
CA VAL A 202 2.46 -6.33 -16.47
C VAL A 202 3.14 -6.12 -17.82
N ASN A 203 2.63 -6.80 -18.85
CA ASN A 203 3.16 -6.72 -20.22
C ASN A 203 4.70 -6.84 -20.31
N GLY A 204 5.29 -7.79 -19.56
CA GLY A 204 6.71 -8.13 -19.61
C GLY A 204 7.59 -7.51 -18.51
N THR A 205 7.12 -6.47 -17.82
CA THR A 205 7.91 -5.73 -16.81
C THR A 205 7.33 -5.91 -15.42
N TYR A 206 8.18 -6.25 -14.44
CA TYR A 206 7.79 -6.36 -13.04
C TYR A 206 7.31 -5.01 -12.50
N CYS A 207 6.24 -5.00 -11.69
CA CYS A 207 5.66 -3.75 -11.22
C CYS A 207 6.66 -2.88 -10.43
N ALA A 208 7.55 -3.48 -9.64
CA ALA A 208 8.56 -2.75 -8.87
C ALA A 208 9.60 -2.02 -9.76
N GLU A 209 9.75 -2.44 -11.01
CA GLU A 209 10.66 -1.89 -12.01
C GLU A 209 9.91 -1.18 -13.16
N HIS A 210 8.59 -1.00 -13.06
CA HIS A 210 7.76 -0.52 -14.16
C HIS A 210 7.60 1.01 -14.16
N THR A 211 8.57 1.72 -14.74
CA THR A 211 8.59 3.21 -14.79
C THR A 211 7.28 3.83 -15.28
N GLU A 212 6.66 3.28 -16.32
CA GLU A 212 5.40 3.83 -16.84
C GLU A 212 4.25 3.75 -15.82
N LEU A 213 4.09 2.63 -15.10
CA LEU A 213 3.07 2.51 -14.06
C LEU A 213 3.40 3.40 -12.87
N MET A 214 4.64 3.35 -12.39
CA MET A 214 5.03 3.98 -11.13
C MET A 214 5.24 5.49 -11.25
N LEU A 215 5.95 5.96 -12.27
CA LEU A 215 6.25 7.39 -12.45
C LEU A 215 5.28 8.04 -13.43
N ASP A 216 5.14 7.53 -14.64
CA ASP A 216 4.37 8.24 -15.67
C ASP A 216 2.88 8.30 -15.35
N ILE A 217 2.30 7.19 -14.90
CA ILE A 217 0.88 7.10 -14.58
C ILE A 217 0.64 7.58 -13.13
N LEU A 218 1.18 6.88 -12.14
CA LEU A 218 0.85 7.13 -10.73
C LEU A 218 1.36 8.51 -10.25
N LYS A 219 2.61 8.88 -10.53
CA LYS A 219 3.16 10.19 -10.13
C LYS A 219 2.72 11.31 -11.05
N ASN A 220 3.08 11.23 -12.33
CA ASN A 220 2.99 12.36 -13.25
C ASN A 220 1.55 12.60 -13.74
N THR A 221 0.80 11.54 -14.04
CA THR A 221 -0.57 11.65 -14.57
C THR A 221 -1.62 11.81 -13.47
N TRP A 222 -1.53 11.03 -12.40
CA TRP A 222 -2.50 11.06 -11.30
C TRP A 222 -2.15 12.06 -10.20
N GLY A 223 -0.87 12.45 -10.08
CA GLY A 223 -0.41 13.39 -9.07
C GLY A 223 -0.31 12.77 -7.68
N HIS A 224 0.11 11.49 -7.57
CA HIS A 224 0.33 10.88 -6.24
C HIS A 224 1.51 11.54 -5.52
N GLU A 225 1.27 12.13 -4.36
CA GLU A 225 2.30 12.87 -3.62
C GLU A 225 3.09 12.00 -2.63
N GLY A 226 2.57 10.81 -2.28
CA GLY A 226 3.12 9.94 -1.24
C GLY A 226 4.36 9.11 -1.65
N LEU A 227 4.64 8.02 -0.95
CA LEU A 227 5.76 7.12 -1.29
C LEU A 227 5.27 5.90 -2.06
N ILE A 228 6.13 5.33 -2.91
CA ILE A 228 5.88 4.01 -3.48
C ILE A 228 6.73 3.00 -2.70
N VAL A 229 6.10 1.93 -2.25
CA VAL A 229 6.76 0.83 -1.53
C VAL A 229 6.56 -0.47 -2.29
N THR A 230 7.45 -1.44 -2.11
CA THR A 230 7.28 -2.76 -2.73
C THR A 230 6.47 -3.69 -1.83
N ASP A 231 5.69 -4.60 -2.41
CA ASP A 231 5.28 -5.81 -1.68
C ASP A 231 6.54 -6.58 -1.21
N TRP A 232 6.42 -7.41 -0.18
CA TRP A 232 7.58 -8.05 0.48
C TRP A 232 8.32 -8.97 -0.49
N GLY A 233 9.50 -8.55 -0.94
CA GLY A 233 10.33 -9.31 -1.89
C GLY A 233 9.96 -9.11 -3.36
N ALA A 234 9.14 -8.09 -3.70
CA ALA A 234 8.74 -7.83 -5.08
C ALA A 234 9.83 -7.16 -5.95
N MET A 235 10.84 -6.55 -5.33
CA MET A 235 11.98 -5.95 -6.05
C MET A 235 12.94 -7.04 -6.53
N ASN A 236 13.07 -7.19 -7.84
CA ASN A 236 13.96 -8.15 -8.49
C ASN A 236 15.33 -7.52 -8.74
N GLU A 237 15.37 -6.28 -9.25
CA GLU A 237 16.60 -5.57 -9.56
C GLU A 237 16.65 -4.23 -8.83
N ARG A 238 17.56 -4.10 -7.85
CA ARG A 238 17.59 -2.96 -6.91
C ARG A 238 17.75 -1.60 -7.59
N VAL A 239 18.64 -1.53 -8.59
CA VAL A 239 18.95 -0.25 -9.27
C VAL A 239 17.80 0.17 -10.16
N ASP A 240 17.23 -0.76 -10.92
CA ASP A 240 16.11 -0.45 -11.82
C ASP A 240 14.84 -0.15 -11.04
N GLY A 241 14.60 -0.88 -9.94
CA GLY A 241 13.52 -0.57 -9.01
C GLY A 241 13.66 0.83 -8.41
N LEU A 242 14.87 1.23 -7.98
CA LEU A 242 15.07 2.59 -7.44
C LEU A 242 14.83 3.68 -8.49
N ARG A 243 15.19 3.45 -9.76
CA ARG A 243 14.88 4.37 -10.87
C ARG A 243 13.39 4.45 -11.20
N ALA A 244 12.64 3.39 -10.95
CA ALA A 244 11.21 3.34 -11.22
C ALA A 244 10.35 3.88 -10.07
N LEU A 245 10.88 3.97 -8.85
CA LEU A 245 10.10 4.30 -7.65
C LEU A 245 10.38 5.69 -7.06
N VAL A 246 11.47 6.34 -7.45
CA VAL A 246 11.95 7.63 -6.93
C VAL A 246 12.05 8.65 -8.06
#